data_AF-A0A9W4MJM0-F1
#
_entry.id   AF-A0A9W4MJM0-F1
#
_cell.length_a   1.000
_cell.length_b   1.000
_cell.length_c   1.000
_cell.angle_alpha   90.00
_cell.angle_beta   90.00
_cell.angle_gamma   90.00
#
_symmetry.space_group_name_H-M   'P 1'
#
loop_
_entity.id
_entity.type
_entity.pdbx_description
1 polymer ?
#
loop_
_entity_poly.entity_id
_entity_poly.type
_entity_poly.pdbx_seq_one_letter_code
_entity_poly.pdbx_strand_id
1 'polypeptide(L)'
;MTDGFDFSPGAQIPLTGTDGETGATQALASAAYRDSPVKALVDINDAASVKAPRLSLFEPNLGEAFARAVQVRMLGAARKELVQSFGIEPQTVVEHCLAANRIRQERDARLTIVMGVFGLLFLPGVLLWLGAFQLRRSLATLKAGGNRYGALGGAVLAVAVALAVLLAIKPPFSGFWHQYFRVMMIAPVIGWFWAKRICERTAKDLRDRWSGLVAGTAVGAKIPEAVPRNPNQVRAERLRQSLAKLSAEQGSNVVFYAGPKGILGMGSRWGSWHMAEELIPAEGVTDINPFRSWDVIRAIHDKLRMLERGPLHTGGFPKPSIRHWVVAPIGEGAKKIARPTGPEVDSFSVKDFEIQRICNTQQFGKGNRHYLGIQFTLWDGNLVITLLVTVTVLAHTLRVDVTAHALGPINSLFTDGPPDKEKKVSKPVKFWETKTVQLPLIDSGEVVRLAARAPLTWFPPILDYFGGTLTLPEPFGLRHTWVEKPWQHRFMADDALRAATPVLRAVHSAAIQVMTENGVDTSHFTNRSMVLSGLVQGVEPKKADAYDA
;
A
#
# COMPACT_ATOMS: atom_id res chain seq x y z
N MET A 1 13.47 -31.03 -0.07
CA MET A 1 12.41 -30.83 -1.07
C MET A 1 11.21 -31.62 -0.60
N THR A 2 10.20 -30.92 -0.13
CA THR A 2 8.89 -31.46 0.25
C THR A 2 7.89 -30.56 -0.46
N ASP A 3 7.04 -31.16 -1.29
CA ASP A 3 6.07 -30.45 -2.12
C ASP A 3 5.23 -29.46 -1.31
N GLY A 4 5.02 -28.28 -1.89
CA GLY A 4 4.52 -27.05 -1.25
C GLY A 4 3.04 -27.07 -0.84
N PHE A 5 2.50 -28.19 -0.38
CA PHE A 5 1.17 -28.27 0.22
C PHE A 5 1.24 -28.63 1.70
N ASP A 6 1.20 -27.58 2.53
CA ASP A 6 0.99 -27.67 3.97
C ASP A 6 -0.51 -27.72 4.27
N PHE A 7 -1.02 -28.88 4.68
CA PHE A 7 -2.44 -29.14 4.99
C PHE A 7 -2.91 -28.61 6.36
N SER A 8 -2.16 -27.69 6.99
CA SER A 8 -2.62 -27.02 8.21
C SER A 8 -3.85 -26.12 7.96
N PRO A 9 -4.87 -26.13 8.85
CA PRO A 9 -6.15 -25.50 8.56
C PRO A 9 -6.08 -23.96 8.57
N GLY A 10 -6.35 -23.33 7.41
CA GLY A 10 -6.51 -21.89 7.15
C GLY A 10 -6.67 -21.62 5.65
N ALA A 11 -7.30 -20.53 5.23
CA ALA A 11 -7.28 -20.15 3.81
C ALA A 11 -5.83 -19.83 3.42
N GLN A 12 -5.29 -20.60 2.49
CA GLN A 12 -4.14 -20.18 1.71
C GLN A 12 -4.65 -19.18 0.68
N ILE A 13 -3.95 -18.05 0.52
CA ILE A 13 -4.22 -17.13 -0.59
C ILE A 13 -4.10 -17.97 -1.87
N PRO A 14 -5.10 -17.99 -2.75
CA PRO A 14 -4.89 -18.50 -4.09
C PRO A 14 -3.66 -17.81 -4.68
N LEU A 15 -2.74 -18.56 -5.27
CA LEU A 15 -1.68 -17.97 -6.10
C LEU A 15 -2.34 -17.41 -7.37
N THR A 16 -3.11 -16.33 -7.23
CA THR A 16 -3.66 -15.58 -8.35
C THR A 16 -2.56 -14.68 -8.88
N GLY A 17 -1.97 -15.08 -10.00
CA GLY A 17 -1.01 -14.28 -10.76
C GLY A 17 0.35 -14.97 -10.96
N THR A 18 0.37 -16.08 -11.68
CA THR A 18 1.57 -16.54 -12.41
C THR A 18 1.96 -15.60 -13.57
N ASP A 19 1.19 -14.53 -13.79
CA ASP A 19 1.33 -13.60 -14.92
C ASP A 19 2.17 -12.34 -14.59
N GLY A 20 3.00 -12.35 -13.54
CA GLY A 20 4.00 -11.28 -13.35
C GLY A 20 3.41 -9.88 -13.10
N GLU A 21 2.41 -9.77 -12.23
CA GLU A 21 1.77 -8.48 -11.86
C GLU A 21 1.71 -8.21 -10.35
N THR A 22 2.38 -9.04 -9.53
CA THR A 22 2.21 -9.01 -8.06
C THR A 22 3.32 -8.29 -7.29
N GLY A 23 4.41 -7.89 -7.96
CA GLY A 23 5.57 -7.27 -7.31
C GLY A 23 5.22 -6.00 -6.52
N ALA A 24 4.40 -5.13 -7.11
CA ALA A 24 3.91 -3.93 -6.44
C ALA A 24 3.02 -4.24 -5.21
N THR A 25 2.18 -5.27 -5.30
CA THR A 25 1.36 -5.75 -4.18
C THR A 25 2.23 -6.28 -3.05
N GLN A 26 3.24 -7.10 -3.38
CA GLN A 26 4.16 -7.69 -2.40
C GLN A 26 5.05 -6.62 -1.73
N ALA A 27 5.52 -5.62 -2.47
CA ALA A 27 6.28 -4.50 -1.94
C ALA A 27 5.47 -3.72 -0.87
N LEU A 28 4.21 -3.38 -1.17
CA LEU A 28 3.33 -2.72 -0.19
C LEU A 28 2.97 -3.63 1.00
N ALA A 29 2.75 -4.92 0.75
CA ALA A 29 2.50 -5.90 1.81
C ALA A 29 3.71 -6.03 2.76
N SER A 30 4.94 -5.89 2.24
CA SER A 30 6.18 -5.94 3.04
C SER A 30 6.18 -4.92 4.16
N ALA A 31 5.56 -3.75 3.97
CA ALA A 31 5.50 -2.70 4.97
C ALA A 31 4.83 -3.16 6.26
N ALA A 32 3.89 -4.10 6.19
CA ALA A 32 3.24 -4.67 7.36
C ALA A 32 4.21 -5.35 8.33
N TYR A 33 5.40 -5.78 7.88
CA TYR A 33 6.37 -6.57 8.66
C TYR A 33 7.60 -5.77 9.13
N ARG A 34 7.74 -4.52 8.71
CA ARG A 34 8.95 -3.71 8.96
C ARG A 34 9.11 -3.27 10.42
N ASP A 35 10.37 -3.16 10.83
CA ASP A 35 10.80 -2.71 12.15
C ASP A 35 11.45 -1.30 12.17
N SER A 36 11.42 -0.60 11.04
CA SER A 36 11.92 0.78 10.88
C SER A 36 11.11 1.81 11.68
N PRO A 37 11.63 3.03 11.91
CA PRO A 37 10.87 4.11 12.55
C PRO A 37 9.74 4.63 11.64
N VAL A 38 8.62 5.04 12.24
CA VAL A 38 7.41 5.49 11.51
C VAL A 38 7.66 6.74 10.66
N LYS A 39 8.65 7.57 11.03
CA LYS A 39 8.99 8.82 10.33
C LYS A 39 9.30 8.61 8.85
N ALA A 40 9.90 7.47 8.48
CA ALA A 40 10.21 7.15 7.10
C ALA A 40 8.98 7.10 6.16
N LEU A 41 7.77 6.88 6.70
CA LEU A 41 6.54 6.96 5.91
C LEU A 41 6.07 8.39 5.67
N VAL A 42 6.31 9.29 6.62
CA VAL A 42 5.90 10.70 6.49
C VAL A 42 6.74 11.39 5.42
N ASP A 43 8.02 11.03 5.32
CA ASP A 43 8.96 11.59 4.35
C ASP A 43 8.59 11.27 2.88
N ILE A 44 7.75 10.26 2.64
CA ILE A 44 7.29 9.88 1.29
C ILE A 44 6.10 10.75 0.85
N ASN A 45 5.24 11.14 1.78
CA ASN A 45 4.00 11.85 1.46
C ASN A 45 3.66 12.86 2.56
N ASP A 46 3.78 14.15 2.23
CA ASP A 46 3.50 15.26 3.14
C ASP A 46 2.05 15.27 3.68
N ALA A 47 1.12 14.60 3.01
CA ALA A 47 -0.27 14.48 3.46
C ALA A 47 -0.49 13.35 4.49
N ALA A 48 0.48 12.45 4.68
CA ALA A 48 0.47 11.50 5.78
C ALA A 48 1.01 12.20 7.04
N SER A 49 0.37 11.99 8.20
CA SER A 49 0.87 12.59 9.45
C SER A 49 0.86 11.61 10.61
N VAL A 50 1.89 11.70 11.45
CA VAL A 50 2.05 10.87 12.65
C VAL A 50 1.77 11.72 13.88
N LYS A 51 0.81 11.31 14.69
CA LYS A 51 0.63 11.89 16.03
C LYS A 51 1.74 11.37 16.92
N ALA A 52 2.52 12.28 17.50
CA ALA A 52 3.64 11.92 18.36
C ALA A 52 3.17 11.10 19.58
N PRO A 53 3.95 10.10 20.00
CA PRO A 53 3.67 9.37 21.24
C PRO A 53 3.76 10.31 22.44
N ARG A 54 2.85 10.15 23.40
CA ARG A 54 2.96 10.84 24.70
C ARG A 54 4.05 10.23 25.57
N LEU A 55 4.30 8.94 25.38
CA LEU A 55 5.32 8.18 26.09
C LEU A 55 6.07 7.33 25.07
N SER A 56 7.39 7.50 24.98
CA SER A 56 8.26 6.75 24.05
C SER A 56 8.21 5.23 24.27
N LEU A 57 7.82 4.79 25.47
CA LEU A 57 7.60 3.38 25.80
C LEU A 57 6.41 2.74 25.05
N PHE A 58 5.54 3.53 24.45
CA PHE A 58 4.37 3.04 23.71
C PHE A 58 4.42 3.39 22.22
N GLU A 59 5.53 3.92 21.70
CA GLU A 59 5.67 4.23 20.28
C GLU A 59 5.55 2.96 19.42
N PRO A 60 4.73 2.92 18.34
CA PRO A 60 4.67 1.78 17.42
C PRO A 60 5.85 1.78 16.44
N ASN A 61 6.23 0.59 15.97
CA ASN A 61 7.16 0.47 14.84
C ASN A 61 6.42 0.76 13.52
N LEU A 62 7.15 1.03 12.43
CA LEU A 62 6.56 1.34 11.11
C LEU A 62 5.51 0.31 10.70
N GLY A 63 5.84 -0.98 10.72
CA GLY A 63 4.92 -2.02 10.29
C GLY A 63 3.71 -2.20 11.20
N GLU A 64 3.83 -1.84 12.48
CA GLU A 64 2.69 -1.85 13.41
C GLU A 64 1.75 -0.67 13.14
N ALA A 65 2.31 0.53 12.99
CA ALA A 65 1.54 1.73 12.67
C ALA A 65 0.84 1.61 11.30
N PHE A 66 1.55 1.10 10.29
CA PHE A 66 1.02 0.85 8.96
C PHE A 66 -0.10 -0.19 8.97
N ALA A 67 0.14 -1.38 9.53
CA ALA A 67 -0.85 -2.46 9.57
C ALA A 67 -2.12 -2.04 10.34
N ARG A 68 -1.95 -1.30 11.45
CA ARG A 68 -3.08 -0.75 12.22
C ARG A 68 -3.86 0.30 11.41
N ALA A 69 -3.17 1.25 10.78
CA ALA A 69 -3.82 2.30 9.99
C ALA A 69 -4.57 1.72 8.79
N VAL A 70 -3.97 0.77 8.08
CA VAL A 70 -4.59 0.05 6.95
C VAL A 70 -5.82 -0.74 7.43
N GLN A 71 -5.70 -1.49 8.53
CA GLN A 71 -6.84 -2.24 9.09
C GLN A 71 -8.01 -1.32 9.44
N VAL A 72 -7.75 -0.19 10.13
CA VAL A 72 -8.80 0.75 10.52
C VAL A 72 -9.42 1.45 9.29
N ARG A 73 -8.61 1.84 8.31
CA ARG A 73 -9.08 2.59 7.14
C ARG A 73 -9.75 1.73 6.08
N MET A 74 -9.36 0.45 5.93
CA MET A 74 -9.86 -0.45 4.89
C MET A 74 -10.88 -1.47 5.38
N LEU A 75 -10.89 -1.82 6.68
CA LEU A 75 -11.86 -2.77 7.26
C LEU A 75 -12.73 -2.17 8.37
N GLY A 76 -12.45 -0.95 8.82
CA GLY A 76 -13.20 -0.29 9.89
C GLY A 76 -14.69 -0.13 9.56
N ALA A 77 -15.55 -0.30 10.56
CA ALA A 77 -17.00 -0.23 10.38
C ALA A 77 -17.50 1.15 9.89
N ALA A 78 -16.86 2.23 10.36
CA ALA A 78 -17.15 3.60 9.97
C ALA A 78 -16.18 4.12 8.90
N ARG A 79 -15.54 3.22 8.13
CA ARG A 79 -14.61 3.64 7.09
C ARG A 79 -15.35 4.41 6.00
N LYS A 80 -14.68 5.43 5.47
CA LYS A 80 -15.10 6.07 4.23
C LYS A 80 -14.78 5.14 3.06
N GLU A 81 -15.40 5.41 1.93
CA GLU A 81 -15.07 4.71 0.70
C GLU A 81 -13.62 4.96 0.26
N LEU A 82 -13.14 4.06 -0.58
CA LEU A 82 -11.74 3.98 -1.01
C LEU A 82 -11.62 4.32 -2.49
N VAL A 83 -10.54 5.02 -2.83
CA VAL A 83 -10.10 5.21 -4.21
C VAL A 83 -9.59 3.87 -4.74
N GLN A 84 -9.79 3.59 -6.03
CA GLN A 84 -9.22 2.39 -6.64
C GLN A 84 -7.69 2.44 -6.62
N SER A 85 -7.09 1.29 -6.32
CA SER A 85 -5.65 1.09 -6.32
C SER A 85 -5.29 0.24 -7.53
N PHE A 86 -5.00 0.89 -8.65
CA PHE A 86 -4.70 0.19 -9.91
C PHE A 86 -3.33 -0.51 -9.87
N GLY A 87 -3.23 -1.66 -10.53
CA GLY A 87 -2.01 -2.45 -10.63
C GLY A 87 -1.55 -3.12 -9.33
N ILE A 88 -2.39 -3.14 -8.29
CA ILE A 88 -2.16 -3.92 -7.08
C ILE A 88 -3.45 -4.59 -6.62
N GLU A 89 -3.33 -5.56 -5.71
CA GLU A 89 -4.46 -6.19 -5.04
C GLU A 89 -4.52 -5.74 -3.56
N PRO A 90 -5.37 -4.76 -3.22
CA PRO A 90 -5.41 -4.22 -1.86
C PRO A 90 -5.89 -5.23 -0.82
N GLN A 91 -6.69 -6.22 -1.23
CA GLN A 91 -7.13 -7.31 -0.37
C GLN A 91 -5.90 -8.06 0.18
N THR A 92 -4.99 -8.48 -0.69
CA THR A 92 -3.75 -9.19 -0.32
C THR A 92 -2.88 -8.37 0.66
N VAL A 93 -2.76 -7.04 0.46
CA VAL A 93 -2.03 -6.18 1.40
C VAL A 93 -2.69 -6.13 2.78
N VAL A 94 -4.03 -6.00 2.82
CA VAL A 94 -4.79 -6.02 4.07
C VAL A 94 -4.65 -7.35 4.78
N GLU A 95 -4.65 -8.45 4.02
CA GLU A 95 -4.47 -9.79 4.56
C GLU A 95 -3.10 -9.95 5.23
N HIS A 96 -2.02 -9.47 4.59
CA HIS A 96 -0.70 -9.40 5.21
C HIS A 96 -0.67 -8.53 6.47
N CYS A 97 -1.38 -7.39 6.48
CA CYS A 97 -1.51 -6.54 7.67
C CYS A 97 -2.20 -7.29 8.84
N LEU A 98 -3.26 -8.05 8.56
CA LEU A 98 -3.94 -8.86 9.57
C LEU A 98 -3.05 -9.99 10.09
N ALA A 99 -2.34 -10.69 9.20
CA ALA A 99 -1.41 -11.73 9.57
C ALA A 99 -0.25 -11.18 10.45
N ALA A 100 0.31 -10.02 10.09
CA ALA A 100 1.34 -9.36 10.89
C ALA A 100 0.81 -8.93 12.27
N ASN A 101 -0.42 -8.40 12.34
CA ASN A 101 -1.05 -8.03 13.61
C ASN A 101 -1.31 -9.24 14.50
N ARG A 102 -1.70 -10.38 13.93
CA ARG A 102 -1.86 -11.63 14.69
C ARG A 102 -0.55 -12.12 15.30
N ILE A 103 0.55 -12.12 14.54
CA ILE A 103 1.89 -12.50 15.05
C ILE A 103 2.28 -11.60 16.23
N ARG A 104 1.99 -10.30 16.13
CA ARG A 104 2.22 -9.34 17.22
C ARG A 104 1.31 -9.60 18.42
N GLN A 105 0.02 -9.88 18.21
CA GLN A 105 -0.92 -10.20 19.29
C GLN A 105 -0.52 -11.48 20.03
N GLU A 106 -0.03 -12.51 19.32
CA GLU A 106 0.47 -13.73 19.94
C GLU A 106 1.73 -13.46 20.77
N ARG A 107 2.66 -12.65 20.24
CA ARG A 107 3.82 -12.15 21.00
C ARG A 107 3.36 -11.41 22.26
N ASP A 108 2.43 -10.47 22.11
CA ASP A 108 1.97 -9.59 23.19
C ASP A 108 1.16 -10.35 24.24
N ALA A 109 0.38 -11.36 23.87
CA ALA A 109 -0.28 -12.27 24.81
C ALA A 109 0.75 -13.03 25.66
N ARG A 110 1.80 -13.58 25.02
CA ARG A 110 2.89 -14.28 25.73
C ARG A 110 3.67 -13.32 26.64
N LEU A 111 3.97 -12.11 26.16
CA LEU A 111 4.63 -11.08 26.96
C LEU A 111 3.77 -10.61 28.13
N THR A 112 2.45 -10.54 27.97
CA THR A 112 1.51 -10.19 29.05
C THR A 112 1.54 -11.25 30.15
N ILE A 113 1.60 -12.54 29.80
CA ILE A 113 1.77 -13.62 30.78
C ILE A 113 3.11 -13.50 31.50
N VAL A 114 4.20 -13.25 30.77
CA VAL A 114 5.53 -13.04 31.37
C VAL A 114 5.52 -11.83 32.31
N MET A 115 4.88 -10.73 31.92
CA MET A 115 4.73 -9.54 32.75
C MET A 115 3.84 -9.80 33.98
N GLY A 116 2.78 -10.60 33.86
CA GLY A 116 1.97 -10.99 35.02
C GLY A 116 2.75 -11.82 36.04
N VAL A 117 3.46 -12.86 35.57
CA VAL A 117 4.18 -13.82 36.42
C VAL A 117 5.47 -13.24 36.99
N PHE A 118 6.28 -12.59 36.17
CA PHE A 118 7.62 -12.10 36.57
C PHE A 118 7.64 -10.60 36.87
N GLY A 119 6.71 -9.84 36.29
CA GLY A 119 6.60 -8.40 36.46
C GLY A 119 5.79 -8.00 37.69
N LEU A 120 4.50 -8.38 37.71
CA LEU A 120 3.55 -7.96 38.74
C LEU A 120 3.77 -8.70 40.07
N LEU A 121 3.98 -10.02 40.03
CA LEU A 121 4.18 -10.84 41.23
C LEU A 121 5.48 -10.48 41.99
N PHE A 122 6.48 -9.98 41.26
CA PHE A 122 7.80 -9.58 41.80
C PHE A 122 8.12 -8.10 41.53
N LEU A 123 7.08 -7.24 41.57
CA LEU A 123 7.17 -5.81 41.25
C LEU A 123 8.34 -5.08 41.95
N PRO A 124 8.63 -5.27 43.25
CA PRO A 124 9.72 -4.54 43.90
C PRO A 124 11.08 -4.88 43.30
N GLY A 125 11.31 -6.16 42.95
CA GLY A 125 12.53 -6.59 42.26
C GLY A 125 12.65 -5.99 40.86
N VAL A 126 11.55 -5.91 40.12
CA VAL A 126 11.50 -5.31 38.79
C VAL A 126 11.83 -3.81 38.84
N LEU A 127 11.27 -3.08 39.80
CA LEU A 127 11.54 -1.65 39.98
C LEU A 127 13.01 -1.39 40.31
N LEU A 128 13.66 -2.25 41.12
CA LEU A 128 15.09 -2.16 41.39
C LEU A 128 15.93 -2.33 40.11
N TRP A 129 15.61 -3.33 39.29
CA TRP A 129 16.31 -3.56 38.02
C TRP A 129 16.05 -2.46 36.98
N LEU A 130 14.81 -1.98 36.86
CA LEU A 130 14.47 -0.86 35.99
C LEU A 130 15.15 0.44 36.44
N GLY A 131 15.21 0.68 37.75
CA GLY A 131 15.93 1.81 38.34
C GLY A 131 17.43 1.75 38.03
N ALA A 132 18.06 0.59 38.18
CA ALA A 132 19.47 0.38 37.81
C ALA A 132 19.71 0.59 36.30
N PHE A 133 18.78 0.13 35.46
CA PHE A 133 18.87 0.29 34.01
C PHE A 133 18.66 1.74 33.57
N GLN A 134 17.71 2.45 34.18
CA GLN A 134 17.46 3.86 33.95
C GLN A 134 18.63 4.71 34.42
N LEU A 135 19.21 4.42 35.59
CA LEU A 135 20.41 5.09 36.08
C LEU A 135 21.59 4.91 35.13
N ARG A 136 21.81 3.69 34.63
CA ARG A 136 22.81 3.42 33.59
C ARG A 136 22.54 4.24 32.32
N ARG A 137 21.28 4.32 31.88
CA ARG A 137 20.90 5.10 30.70
C ARG A 137 21.14 6.59 30.91
N SER A 138 20.73 7.15 32.05
CA SER A 138 20.95 8.55 32.42
C SER A 138 22.44 8.92 32.47
N LEU A 139 23.26 8.04 33.05
CA LEU A 139 24.72 8.19 33.05
C LEU A 139 25.33 8.05 31.65
N ALA A 140 24.73 7.22 30.79
CA ALA A 140 25.11 7.07 29.40
C ALA A 140 24.55 8.17 28.47
N THR A 141 23.59 8.99 28.90
CA THR A 141 23.11 10.18 28.16
C THR A 141 23.82 11.45 28.56
N LEU A 142 24.39 11.51 29.77
CA LEU A 142 25.39 12.53 30.18
C LEU A 142 26.70 12.46 29.36
N LYS A 143 26.78 11.49 28.45
CA LYS A 143 27.85 11.14 27.51
C LYS A 143 28.09 12.13 26.36
N ALA A 144 27.46 13.31 26.36
CA ALA A 144 27.84 14.36 25.42
C ALA A 144 29.28 14.92 25.68
N GLY A 145 30.00 14.46 26.71
CA GLY A 145 31.30 14.99 27.14
C GLY A 145 32.47 14.02 27.42
N GLY A 146 32.51 12.79 26.87
CA GLY A 146 33.78 12.03 26.79
C GLY A 146 33.83 10.54 27.22
N ASN A 147 34.95 9.88 26.89
CA ASN A 147 35.16 8.42 26.81
C ASN A 147 35.33 7.68 28.17
N ARG A 148 35.41 8.40 29.31
CA ARG A 148 35.62 7.82 30.66
C ARG A 148 34.33 7.29 31.32
N TYR A 149 33.16 7.67 30.81
CA TYR A 149 31.86 7.36 31.43
C TYR A 149 31.23 6.03 30.96
N GLY A 150 31.77 5.39 29.91
CA GLY A 150 31.36 4.04 29.50
C GLY A 150 31.73 2.95 30.51
N ALA A 151 32.90 3.10 31.15
CA ALA A 151 33.35 2.23 32.24
C ALA A 151 32.49 2.44 33.51
N LEU A 152 32.08 3.68 33.80
CA LEU A 152 31.22 4.01 34.94
C LEU A 152 29.80 3.45 34.79
N GLY A 153 29.19 3.53 33.61
CA GLY A 153 27.88 2.91 33.37
C GLY A 153 27.91 1.37 33.43
N GLY A 154 29.03 0.76 33.02
CA GLY A 154 29.29 -0.67 33.21
C GLY A 154 29.50 -1.02 34.68
N ALA A 155 30.23 -0.20 35.42
CA ALA A 155 30.49 -0.36 36.85
C ALA A 155 29.20 -0.23 37.68
N VAL A 156 28.31 0.71 37.37
CA VAL A 156 26.99 0.83 38.05
C VAL A 156 26.14 -0.41 37.84
N LEU A 157 26.11 -0.96 36.62
CA LEU A 157 25.41 -2.22 36.38
C LEU A 157 26.08 -3.39 37.11
N ALA A 158 27.42 -3.44 37.14
CA ALA A 158 28.16 -4.47 37.86
C ALA A 158 27.93 -4.39 39.37
N VAL A 159 27.84 -3.19 39.94
CA VAL A 159 27.50 -2.95 41.36
C VAL A 159 26.05 -3.35 41.62
N ALA A 160 25.11 -2.99 40.75
CA ALA A 160 23.71 -3.41 40.89
C ALA A 160 23.56 -4.93 40.80
N VAL A 161 24.28 -5.59 39.88
CA VAL A 161 24.33 -7.05 39.76
C VAL A 161 24.97 -7.66 41.01
N ALA A 162 26.10 -7.13 41.48
CA ALA A 162 26.80 -7.63 42.67
C ALA A 162 25.95 -7.47 43.94
N LEU A 163 25.26 -6.33 44.10
CA LEU A 163 24.31 -6.08 45.18
C LEU A 163 23.12 -7.02 45.08
N ALA A 164 22.59 -7.24 43.87
CA ALA A 164 21.48 -8.16 43.65
C ALA A 164 21.87 -9.61 43.99
N VAL A 165 23.07 -10.03 43.60
CA VAL A 165 23.63 -11.35 43.93
C VAL A 165 23.88 -11.46 45.44
N LEU A 166 24.43 -10.43 46.09
CA LEU A 166 24.64 -10.41 47.53
C LEU A 166 23.32 -10.52 48.30
N LEU A 167 22.31 -9.74 47.91
CA LEU A 167 20.97 -9.79 48.51
C LEU A 167 20.25 -11.11 48.21
N ALA A 168 20.53 -11.75 47.08
CA ALA A 168 20.04 -13.10 46.78
C ALA A 168 20.76 -14.19 47.61
N ILE A 169 22.03 -14.03 47.97
CA ILE A 169 22.76 -15.02 48.77
C ILE A 169 22.50 -14.82 50.27
N LYS A 170 22.55 -13.58 50.75
CA LYS A 170 22.32 -13.18 52.15
C LYS A 170 21.24 -12.08 52.25
N PRO A 171 19.95 -12.43 52.11
CA PRO A 171 18.88 -11.47 52.34
C PRO A 171 18.81 -11.10 53.84
N PRO A 172 18.40 -9.86 54.17
CA PRO A 172 18.39 -9.35 55.54
C PRO A 172 17.28 -9.94 56.44
N PHE A 173 16.39 -10.77 55.88
CA PHE A 173 15.26 -11.37 56.57
C PHE A 173 15.43 -12.89 56.74
N SER A 174 14.78 -13.46 57.75
CA SER A 174 14.75 -14.91 58.04
C SER A 174 13.40 -15.54 57.69
N GLY A 175 13.34 -16.88 57.59
CA GLY A 175 12.10 -17.64 57.35
C GLY A 175 11.55 -17.53 55.92
N PHE A 176 10.22 -17.43 55.76
CA PHE A 176 9.55 -17.32 54.45
C PHE A 176 10.04 -16.13 53.62
N TRP A 177 10.24 -14.98 54.27
CA TRP A 177 10.73 -13.75 53.63
C TRP A 177 12.14 -13.90 53.06
N HIS A 178 12.97 -14.76 53.65
CA HIS A 178 14.29 -15.10 53.12
C HIS A 178 14.17 -15.68 51.70
N GLN A 179 13.30 -16.68 51.50
CA GLN A 179 13.10 -17.32 50.20
C GLN A 179 12.43 -16.38 49.21
N TYR A 180 11.43 -15.60 49.65
CA TYR A 180 10.75 -14.61 48.80
C TYR A 180 11.74 -13.58 48.23
N PHE A 181 12.64 -13.02 49.05
CA PHE A 181 13.64 -12.06 48.58
C PHE A 181 14.61 -12.65 47.54
N ARG A 182 15.03 -13.91 47.71
CA ARG A 182 15.87 -14.59 46.71
C ARG A 182 15.17 -14.71 45.36
N VAL A 183 13.93 -15.19 45.38
CA VAL A 183 13.13 -15.36 44.17
C VAL A 183 12.84 -14.00 43.54
N MET A 184 12.49 -13.00 44.33
CA MET A 184 12.20 -11.63 43.86
C MET A 184 13.39 -10.98 43.12
N MET A 185 14.64 -11.29 43.49
CA MET A 185 15.81 -10.73 42.80
C MET A 185 16.16 -11.46 41.49
N ILE A 186 15.92 -12.77 41.42
CA ILE A 186 16.28 -13.63 40.28
C ILE A 186 15.15 -13.68 39.23
N ALA A 187 13.89 -13.72 39.67
CA ALA A 187 12.72 -13.86 38.82
C ALA A 187 12.63 -12.79 37.72
N PRO A 188 12.90 -11.48 37.96
CA PRO A 188 12.89 -10.46 36.91
C PRO A 188 13.93 -10.70 35.80
N VAL A 189 15.10 -11.26 36.15
CA VAL A 189 16.16 -11.57 35.17
C VAL A 189 15.74 -12.74 34.28
N ILE A 190 15.12 -13.77 34.87
CA ILE A 190 14.54 -14.89 34.12
C ILE A 190 13.41 -14.39 33.22
N GLY A 191 12.49 -13.58 33.75
CA GLY A 191 11.40 -12.97 32.99
C GLY A 191 11.91 -12.15 31.80
N TRP A 192 12.96 -11.34 32.00
CA TRP A 192 13.61 -10.59 30.93
C TRP A 192 14.23 -11.50 29.86
N PHE A 193 14.89 -12.59 30.25
CA PHE A 193 15.46 -13.55 29.30
C PHE A 193 14.38 -14.21 28.43
N TRP A 194 13.26 -14.61 29.03
CA TRP A 194 12.11 -15.15 28.31
C TRP A 194 11.47 -14.12 27.39
N ALA A 195 11.26 -12.89 27.88
CA ALA A 195 10.74 -11.78 27.08
C ALA A 195 11.65 -11.51 25.88
N LYS A 196 12.97 -11.45 26.08
CA LYS A 196 13.95 -11.28 25.02
C LYS A 196 13.85 -12.38 23.97
N ARG A 197 13.79 -13.66 24.38
CA ARG A 197 13.68 -14.80 23.45
C ARG A 197 12.39 -14.78 22.65
N ILE A 198 11.27 -14.38 23.26
CA ILE A 198 9.98 -14.22 22.57
C ILE A 198 10.09 -13.11 21.53
N CYS A 199 10.59 -11.93 21.92
CA CYS A 199 10.75 -10.81 21.01
C CYS A 199 11.68 -11.17 19.84
N GLU A 200 12.85 -11.76 20.10
CA GLU A 200 13.83 -12.12 19.05
C GLU A 200 13.25 -13.13 18.05
N ARG A 201 12.51 -14.14 18.52
CA ARG A 201 11.83 -15.09 17.64
C ARG A 201 10.79 -14.40 16.76
N THR A 202 9.99 -13.50 17.34
CA THR A 202 9.00 -12.75 16.57
C THR A 202 9.66 -11.80 15.56
N ALA A 203 10.74 -11.11 15.92
CA ALA A 203 11.44 -10.25 14.96
C ALA A 203 12.06 -11.02 13.81
N LYS A 204 12.59 -12.23 14.06
CA LYS A 204 13.06 -13.13 12.99
C LYS A 204 11.91 -13.52 12.06
N ASP A 205 10.80 -14.03 12.60
CA ASP A 205 9.62 -14.42 11.79
C ASP A 205 9.08 -13.24 10.96
N LEU A 206 9.01 -12.03 11.54
CA LEU A 206 8.59 -10.84 10.79
C LEU A 206 9.60 -10.45 9.69
N ARG A 207 10.91 -10.48 9.98
CA ARG A 207 11.96 -10.16 8.99
C ARG A 207 12.05 -11.21 7.88
N ASP A 208 11.87 -12.49 8.20
CA ASP A 208 11.88 -13.58 7.21
C ASP A 208 10.72 -13.42 6.21
N ARG A 209 9.53 -13.02 6.70
CA ARG A 209 8.38 -12.69 5.85
C ARG A 209 8.59 -11.42 5.04
N TRP A 210 9.22 -10.41 5.62
CA TRP A 210 9.61 -9.19 4.88
C TRP A 210 10.56 -9.55 3.74
N SER A 211 11.66 -10.26 4.01
CA SER A 211 12.59 -10.70 2.96
C SER A 211 11.90 -11.59 1.93
N GLY A 212 10.99 -12.47 2.36
CA GLY A 212 10.26 -13.35 1.46
C GLY A 212 9.38 -12.57 0.46
N LEU A 213 8.66 -11.55 0.93
CA LEU A 213 7.81 -10.71 0.06
C LEU A 213 8.64 -9.85 -0.89
N VAL A 214 9.77 -9.29 -0.43
CA VAL A 214 10.65 -8.49 -1.30
C VAL A 214 11.35 -9.37 -2.34
N ALA A 215 11.72 -10.60 -1.98
CA ALA A 215 12.34 -11.55 -2.89
C ALA A 215 11.37 -12.19 -3.90
N GLY A 216 10.10 -11.79 -3.92
CA GLY A 216 9.10 -12.37 -4.82
C GLY A 216 8.64 -13.77 -4.44
N THR A 217 9.06 -14.29 -3.27
CA THR A 217 8.66 -15.62 -2.84
C THR A 217 7.22 -15.60 -2.35
N ALA A 218 6.44 -16.60 -2.76
CA ALA A 218 5.01 -16.74 -2.45
C ALA A 218 4.76 -17.07 -0.97
N VAL A 219 5.09 -16.15 -0.07
CA VAL A 219 4.69 -16.23 1.33
C VAL A 219 3.22 -15.82 1.40
N GLY A 220 2.32 -16.78 1.19
CA GLY A 220 0.88 -16.52 1.35
C GLY A 220 0.56 -16.09 2.79
N ALA A 221 -0.14 -14.97 2.98
CA ALA A 221 -0.63 -14.57 4.28
C ALA A 221 -1.61 -15.62 4.80
N LYS A 222 -1.25 -16.33 5.88
CA LYS A 222 -2.15 -17.27 6.54
C LYS A 222 -3.09 -16.49 7.46
N ILE A 223 -4.39 -16.44 7.13
CA ILE A 223 -5.43 -15.88 8.01
C ILE A 223 -6.49 -16.94 8.30
N PRO A 224 -6.26 -17.82 9.29
CA PRO A 224 -7.26 -18.79 9.72
C PRO A 224 -8.58 -18.13 10.18
N GLU A 225 -8.54 -16.86 10.61
CA GLU A 225 -9.68 -16.11 11.16
C GLU A 225 -10.63 -15.54 10.09
N ALA A 226 -10.20 -15.46 8.83
CA ALA A 226 -11.05 -15.00 7.74
C ALA A 226 -12.00 -16.09 7.24
N VAL A 227 -11.73 -17.36 7.60
CA VAL A 227 -12.55 -18.51 7.23
C VAL A 227 -13.48 -18.86 8.39
N PRO A 228 -14.79 -18.60 8.28
CA PRO A 228 -15.73 -19.07 9.29
C PRO A 228 -15.73 -20.60 9.30
N ARG A 229 -15.37 -21.21 10.43
CA ARG A 229 -15.43 -22.67 10.60
C ARG A 229 -16.80 -23.14 11.08
N ASN A 230 -17.52 -22.27 11.80
CA ASN A 230 -18.85 -22.53 12.35
C ASN A 230 -19.78 -21.34 12.06
N PRO A 231 -21.10 -21.57 11.88
CA PRO A 231 -22.09 -20.51 11.65
C PRO A 231 -22.18 -19.44 12.75
N ASN A 232 -21.73 -19.75 13.96
CA ASN A 232 -21.79 -18.82 15.10
C ASN A 232 -20.58 -17.85 15.15
N GLN A 233 -19.65 -17.91 14.18
CA GLN A 233 -18.44 -17.08 14.17
C GLN A 233 -18.67 -15.71 13.51
N VAL A 234 -19.47 -14.86 14.16
CA VAL A 234 -19.85 -13.51 13.69
C VAL A 234 -18.64 -12.64 13.31
N ARG A 235 -17.52 -12.76 14.03
CA ARG A 235 -16.29 -11.98 13.74
C ARG A 235 -15.65 -12.37 12.41
N ALA A 236 -15.57 -13.67 12.13
CA ALA A 236 -14.99 -14.20 10.90
C ALA A 236 -15.88 -13.85 9.69
N GLU A 237 -17.19 -13.99 9.84
CA GLU A 237 -18.15 -13.60 8.80
C GLU A 237 -18.11 -12.11 8.50
N ARG A 238 -18.06 -11.25 9.53
CA ARG A 238 -17.91 -9.80 9.35
C ARG A 238 -16.61 -9.46 8.62
N LEU A 239 -15.51 -10.14 8.95
CA LEU A 239 -14.23 -9.96 8.27
C LEU A 239 -14.35 -10.37 6.79
N ARG A 240 -14.91 -11.55 6.50
CA ARG A 240 -15.15 -12.03 5.13
C ARG A 240 -16.00 -11.04 4.32
N GLN A 241 -17.10 -10.56 4.88
CA GLN A 241 -17.96 -9.55 4.26
C GLN A 241 -17.21 -8.24 4.00
N SER A 242 -16.36 -7.81 4.94
CA SER A 242 -15.57 -6.58 4.77
C SER A 242 -14.50 -6.69 3.68
N LEU A 243 -13.86 -7.87 3.53
CA LEU A 243 -12.91 -8.16 2.46
C LEU A 243 -13.62 -8.25 1.10
N ALA A 244 -14.78 -8.93 1.04
CA ALA A 244 -15.60 -8.97 -0.17
C ALA A 244 -16.07 -7.56 -0.60
N LYS A 245 -16.52 -6.74 0.37
CA LYS A 245 -16.87 -5.33 0.13
C LYS A 245 -15.67 -4.53 -0.39
N LEU A 246 -14.48 -4.73 0.18
CA LEU A 246 -13.25 -4.09 -0.27
C LEU A 246 -12.94 -4.46 -1.73
N SER A 247 -12.96 -5.76 -2.06
CA SER A 247 -12.71 -6.24 -3.42
C SER A 247 -13.73 -5.66 -4.42
N ALA A 248 -15.02 -5.66 -4.06
CA ALA A 248 -16.08 -5.06 -4.89
C ALA A 248 -15.90 -3.54 -5.09
N GLU A 249 -15.48 -2.80 -4.06
CA GLU A 249 -15.15 -1.38 -4.19
C GLU A 249 -13.95 -1.13 -5.11
N GLN A 250 -12.91 -1.97 -5.03
CA GLN A 250 -11.73 -1.86 -5.89
C GLN A 250 -12.02 -2.25 -7.34
N GLY A 251 -12.92 -3.21 -7.57
CA GLY A 251 -13.36 -3.64 -8.89
C GLY A 251 -14.38 -2.72 -9.57
N SER A 252 -14.86 -1.68 -8.88
CA SER A 252 -15.91 -0.79 -9.37
C SER A 252 -15.50 0.03 -10.60
N ASN A 253 -16.49 0.35 -11.44
CA ASN A 253 -16.31 1.16 -12.66
C ASN A 253 -16.51 2.68 -12.45
N VAL A 254 -16.59 3.14 -11.19
CA VAL A 254 -16.79 4.57 -10.87
C VAL A 254 -15.51 5.16 -10.29
N VAL A 255 -14.94 6.17 -10.95
CA VAL A 255 -13.70 6.84 -10.53
C VAL A 255 -13.99 8.31 -10.21
N PHE A 256 -13.13 8.96 -9.42
CA PHE A 256 -13.41 10.30 -8.90
C PHE A 256 -12.43 11.34 -9.44
N TYR A 257 -12.95 12.45 -9.95
CA TYR A 257 -12.15 13.58 -10.43
C TYR A 257 -12.10 14.70 -9.37
N ALA A 258 -10.90 15.08 -8.95
CA ALA A 258 -10.64 15.98 -7.83
C ALA A 258 -9.93 17.28 -8.24
N GLY A 259 -10.47 17.97 -9.26
CA GLY A 259 -9.95 19.27 -9.69
C GLY A 259 -8.46 19.20 -10.09
N PRO A 260 -7.57 20.02 -9.50
CA PRO A 260 -6.15 20.03 -9.85
C PRO A 260 -5.41 18.71 -9.62
N LYS A 261 -5.93 17.81 -8.76
CA LYS A 261 -5.33 16.49 -8.54
C LYS A 261 -5.65 15.49 -9.66
N GLY A 262 -6.49 15.87 -10.62
CA GLY A 262 -6.93 14.99 -11.70
C GLY A 262 -7.83 13.86 -11.21
N ILE A 263 -7.84 12.74 -11.94
CA ILE A 263 -8.59 11.55 -11.58
C ILE A 263 -7.81 10.75 -10.52
N LEU A 264 -8.44 10.56 -9.37
CA LEU A 264 -7.83 9.89 -8.23
C LEU A 264 -7.46 8.44 -8.58
N GLY A 265 -6.25 8.02 -8.19
CA GLY A 265 -5.75 6.66 -8.41
C GLY A 265 -4.99 6.46 -9.72
N MET A 266 -5.24 7.26 -10.77
CA MET A 266 -4.68 7.02 -12.12
C MET A 266 -3.27 7.58 -12.35
N GLY A 267 -2.75 8.35 -11.38
CA GLY A 267 -1.46 9.02 -11.50
C GLY A 267 -1.54 10.32 -12.31
N SER A 268 -0.39 10.83 -12.73
CA SER A 268 -0.30 12.12 -13.44
C SER A 268 -0.69 11.97 -14.90
N ARG A 269 -1.49 12.91 -15.43
CA ARG A 269 -1.72 13.04 -16.86
C ARG A 269 -0.46 13.57 -17.55
N TRP A 270 -0.07 12.94 -18.64
CA TRP A 270 1.16 13.26 -19.37
C TRP A 270 0.95 13.46 -20.87
N GLY A 271 -0.15 12.95 -21.42
CA GLY A 271 -0.48 13.04 -22.83
C GLY A 271 -1.93 13.44 -23.03
N SER A 272 -2.18 14.21 -24.09
CA SER A 272 -3.52 14.52 -24.56
C SER A 272 -3.51 14.68 -26.07
N TRP A 273 -4.35 13.91 -26.76
CA TRP A 273 -4.58 13.99 -28.19
C TRP A 273 -6.06 14.20 -28.41
N HIS A 274 -6.42 15.05 -29.36
CA HIS A 274 -7.80 15.34 -29.67
C HIS A 274 -7.98 15.37 -31.17
N MET A 275 -9.09 14.81 -31.62
CA MET A 275 -9.57 14.91 -32.98
C MET A 275 -10.95 15.55 -32.89
N ALA A 276 -11.09 16.74 -33.47
CA ALA A 276 -12.36 17.47 -33.51
C ALA A 276 -12.60 17.92 -34.94
N GLU A 277 -13.71 17.49 -35.51
CA GLU A 277 -14.03 17.76 -36.92
C GLU A 277 -15.52 17.90 -37.13
N GLU A 278 -15.84 18.62 -38.20
CA GLU A 278 -17.20 18.79 -38.68
C GLU A 278 -17.67 17.57 -39.46
N LEU A 279 -18.92 17.18 -39.23
CA LEU A 279 -19.62 16.07 -39.85
C LEU A 279 -20.30 16.60 -41.12
N ILE A 280 -19.65 16.37 -42.26
CA ILE A 280 -20.14 16.75 -43.59
C ILE A 280 -20.62 15.48 -44.30
N PRO A 281 -21.80 15.48 -44.96
CA PRO A 281 -22.25 14.34 -45.76
C PRO A 281 -21.25 14.00 -46.87
N ALA A 282 -21.09 12.71 -47.14
CA ALA A 282 -20.26 12.22 -48.25
C ALA A 282 -20.84 12.61 -49.61
N GLU A 283 -19.98 12.64 -50.64
CA GLU A 283 -20.39 12.97 -52.00
C GLU A 283 -21.50 12.01 -52.49
N GLY A 284 -22.63 12.58 -52.95
CA GLY A 284 -23.80 11.81 -53.37
C GLY A 284 -24.77 11.39 -52.25
N VAL A 285 -24.51 11.79 -51.00
CA VAL A 285 -25.41 11.56 -49.85
C VAL A 285 -26.04 12.89 -49.43
N THR A 286 -27.37 12.92 -49.28
CA THR A 286 -28.11 14.15 -48.93
C THR A 286 -28.02 14.51 -47.44
N ASP A 287 -27.97 13.50 -46.55
CA ASP A 287 -27.87 13.69 -45.11
C ASP A 287 -27.17 12.49 -44.44
N ILE A 288 -26.54 12.74 -43.29
CA ILE A 288 -25.77 11.73 -42.54
C ILE A 288 -26.74 10.81 -41.78
N ASN A 289 -26.43 9.51 -41.72
CA ASN A 289 -27.17 8.61 -40.85
C ASN A 289 -26.90 8.97 -39.38
N PRO A 290 -27.91 9.31 -38.57
CA PRO A 290 -27.70 9.74 -37.21
C PRO A 290 -27.17 8.60 -36.34
N PHE A 291 -26.02 8.82 -35.71
CA PHE A 291 -25.41 7.89 -34.75
C PHE A 291 -25.20 8.56 -33.39
N ARG A 292 -25.10 7.74 -32.34
CA ARG A 292 -24.86 8.22 -30.97
C ARG A 292 -23.39 8.13 -30.60
N SER A 293 -22.97 8.90 -29.60
CA SER A 293 -21.60 8.80 -29.05
C SER A 293 -21.26 7.38 -28.59
N TRP A 294 -22.26 6.65 -28.07
CA TRP A 294 -22.11 5.24 -27.68
C TRP A 294 -21.72 4.32 -28.86
N ASP A 295 -22.23 4.57 -30.05
CA ASP A 295 -21.96 3.71 -31.22
C ASP A 295 -20.49 3.81 -31.64
N VAL A 296 -19.94 5.03 -31.60
CA VAL A 296 -18.51 5.29 -31.82
C VAL A 296 -17.65 4.62 -30.73
N ILE A 297 -18.03 4.77 -29.46
CA ILE A 297 -17.29 4.17 -28.34
C ILE A 297 -17.32 2.64 -28.40
N ARG A 298 -18.44 2.04 -28.80
CA ARG A 298 -18.56 0.59 -28.96
C ARG A 298 -17.63 0.09 -30.07
N ALA A 299 -17.59 0.75 -31.22
CA ALA A 299 -16.66 0.41 -32.29
C ALA A 299 -15.19 0.52 -31.86
N ILE A 300 -14.86 1.58 -31.09
CA ILE A 300 -13.53 1.74 -30.49
C ILE A 300 -13.22 0.58 -29.54
N HIS A 301 -14.15 0.23 -28.64
CA HIS A 301 -13.98 -0.90 -27.71
C HIS A 301 -13.68 -2.20 -28.46
N ASP A 302 -14.46 -2.51 -29.50
CA ASP A 302 -14.32 -3.74 -30.28
C ASP A 302 -12.98 -3.80 -31.01
N LYS A 303 -12.51 -2.67 -31.60
CA LYS A 303 -11.18 -2.59 -32.21
C LYS A 303 -10.05 -2.74 -31.20
N LEU A 304 -10.17 -2.14 -30.01
CA LEU A 304 -9.15 -2.24 -28.97
C LEU A 304 -9.01 -3.69 -28.45
N ARG A 305 -10.09 -4.47 -28.39
CA ARG A 305 -10.02 -5.91 -28.09
C ARG A 305 -9.24 -6.71 -29.13
N MET A 306 -9.16 -6.22 -30.37
CA MET A 306 -8.42 -6.87 -31.44
C MET A 306 -6.93 -6.52 -31.45
N LEU A 307 -6.47 -5.58 -30.61
CA LEU A 307 -5.04 -5.21 -30.54
C LEU A 307 -4.12 -6.39 -30.23
N GLU A 308 -4.60 -7.38 -29.46
CA GLU A 308 -3.86 -8.61 -29.16
C GLU A 308 -3.74 -9.54 -30.37
N ARG A 309 -4.70 -9.49 -31.29
CA ARG A 309 -4.83 -10.43 -32.43
C ARG A 309 -4.12 -9.92 -33.69
N GLY A 310 -3.13 -9.05 -33.52
CA GLY A 310 -2.37 -8.48 -34.62
C GLY A 310 -1.68 -9.54 -35.49
N PRO A 311 -1.43 -9.22 -36.78
CA PRO A 311 -0.82 -10.16 -37.72
C PRO A 311 0.66 -10.46 -37.43
N LEU A 312 1.30 -9.63 -36.61
CA LEU A 312 2.68 -9.80 -36.18
C LEU A 312 2.70 -10.40 -34.78
N HIS A 313 3.65 -11.31 -34.50
CA HIS A 313 3.98 -11.65 -33.12
C HIS A 313 4.45 -10.37 -32.41
N THR A 314 3.52 -9.75 -31.70
CA THR A 314 3.80 -8.59 -30.87
C THR A 314 4.69 -9.10 -29.74
N GLY A 315 5.99 -8.79 -29.81
CA GLY A 315 7.02 -9.27 -28.89
C GLY A 315 6.83 -8.76 -27.46
N GLY A 316 5.74 -9.16 -26.79
CA GLY A 316 5.41 -8.80 -25.42
C GLY A 316 4.48 -7.61 -25.23
N PHE A 317 3.57 -7.30 -26.17
CA PHE A 317 2.53 -6.29 -25.88
C PHE A 317 1.50 -6.87 -24.90
N PRO A 318 1.36 -6.35 -23.67
CA PRO A 318 0.48 -6.95 -22.67
C PRO A 318 -0.99 -6.77 -23.04
N LYS A 319 -1.82 -7.67 -22.51
CA LYS A 319 -3.28 -7.63 -22.64
C LYS A 319 -3.84 -6.35 -22.00
N PRO A 320 -4.47 -5.44 -22.77
CA PRO A 320 -5.13 -4.28 -22.18
C PRO A 320 -6.37 -4.70 -21.38
N SER A 321 -6.51 -4.15 -20.17
CA SER A 321 -7.77 -4.16 -19.45
C SER A 321 -8.63 -3.00 -19.94
N ILE A 322 -9.69 -3.31 -20.68
CA ILE A 322 -10.61 -2.33 -21.27
C ILE A 322 -11.89 -2.28 -20.42
N ARG A 323 -12.23 -1.11 -19.88
CA ARG A 323 -13.43 -0.92 -19.04
C ARG A 323 -14.11 0.40 -19.37
N HIS A 324 -15.44 0.42 -19.32
CA HIS A 324 -16.20 1.67 -19.36
C HIS A 324 -16.25 2.24 -17.94
N TRP A 325 -15.79 3.47 -17.78
CA TRP A 325 -15.75 4.17 -16.51
C TRP A 325 -16.71 5.34 -16.46
N VAL A 326 -17.20 5.57 -15.26
CA VAL A 326 -18.00 6.73 -14.89
C VAL A 326 -17.14 7.61 -13.99
N VAL A 327 -16.71 8.76 -14.52
CA VAL A 327 -15.93 9.74 -13.76
C VAL A 327 -16.90 10.69 -13.05
N ALA A 328 -16.96 10.60 -11.73
CA ALA A 328 -17.77 11.46 -10.88
C ALA A 328 -16.91 12.65 -10.36
N PRO A 329 -17.33 13.91 -10.58
CA PRO A 329 -16.62 15.06 -10.04
C PRO A 329 -16.83 15.17 -8.53
N ILE A 330 -15.76 15.48 -7.80
CA ILE A 330 -15.80 15.80 -6.37
C ILE A 330 -15.26 17.21 -6.12
N GLY A 331 -15.69 17.82 -5.01
CA GLY A 331 -15.19 19.13 -4.61
C GLY A 331 -13.67 19.12 -4.43
N GLU A 332 -13.02 20.22 -4.78
CA GLU A 332 -11.58 20.38 -4.59
C GLU A 332 -11.23 20.24 -3.09
N GLY A 333 -10.18 19.47 -2.78
CA GLY A 333 -9.79 19.20 -1.40
C GLY A 333 -10.75 18.32 -0.59
N ALA A 334 -11.76 17.72 -1.21
CA ALA A 334 -12.68 16.81 -0.51
C ALA A 334 -11.92 15.66 0.16
N LYS A 335 -12.17 15.46 1.46
CA LYS A 335 -11.58 14.38 2.28
C LYS A 335 -12.42 13.10 2.33
N LYS A 336 -13.51 13.08 1.56
CA LYS A 336 -14.48 11.98 1.50
C LYS A 336 -14.92 11.82 0.04
N ILE A 337 -15.07 10.58 -0.36
CA ILE A 337 -15.70 10.17 -1.62
C ILE A 337 -16.98 9.41 -1.29
N ALA A 338 -17.95 9.52 -2.17
CA ALA A 338 -19.24 8.85 -2.08
C ALA A 338 -19.57 8.28 -3.46
N ARG A 339 -19.77 6.97 -3.52
CA ARG A 339 -20.12 6.21 -4.71
C ARG A 339 -21.62 6.36 -4.94
N PRO A 340 -22.05 6.35 -6.21
CA PRO A 340 -23.47 6.42 -6.52
C PRO A 340 -24.18 5.22 -5.88
N THR A 341 -25.36 5.47 -5.32
CA THR A 341 -26.28 4.46 -4.80
C THR A 341 -27.61 4.59 -5.52
N GLY A 342 -28.31 3.47 -5.73
CA GLY A 342 -29.59 3.47 -6.42
C GLY A 342 -29.85 2.19 -7.22
N PRO A 343 -31.00 2.12 -7.93
CA PRO A 343 -31.38 0.95 -8.73
C PRO A 343 -30.44 0.71 -9.92
N GLU A 344 -29.77 1.76 -10.40
CA GLU A 344 -28.89 1.72 -11.57
C GLU A 344 -27.45 1.27 -11.24
N VAL A 345 -27.21 0.97 -9.96
CA VAL A 345 -25.92 0.53 -9.44
C VAL A 345 -26.06 -0.91 -8.97
N ASP A 346 -25.16 -1.78 -9.42
CA ASP A 346 -24.98 -3.12 -8.88
C ASP A 346 -23.75 -3.13 -7.96
N SER A 347 -24.00 -3.33 -6.66
CA SER A 347 -23.01 -3.26 -5.58
C SER A 347 -22.28 -1.91 -5.50
N PHE A 348 -21.26 -1.70 -6.33
CA PHE A 348 -20.48 -0.45 -6.43
C PHE A 348 -20.24 0.00 -7.87
N SER A 349 -20.80 -0.72 -8.85
CA SER A 349 -20.62 -0.47 -10.27
C SER A 349 -21.91 0.02 -10.92
N VAL A 350 -21.82 1.01 -11.79
CA VAL A 350 -22.94 1.49 -12.61
C VAL A 350 -23.21 0.46 -13.71
N LYS A 351 -24.49 0.12 -13.93
CA LYS A 351 -24.93 -0.85 -14.94
C LYS A 351 -24.81 -0.31 -16.37
N ASP A 352 -24.67 -1.20 -17.34
CA ASP A 352 -24.36 -0.86 -18.74
C ASP A 352 -25.35 0.11 -19.40
N PHE A 353 -26.67 -0.02 -19.15
CA PHE A 353 -27.66 0.89 -19.73
C PHE A 353 -27.50 2.33 -19.21
N GLU A 354 -27.11 2.49 -17.94
CA GLU A 354 -26.86 3.80 -17.34
C GLU A 354 -25.54 4.38 -17.86
N ILE A 355 -24.52 3.55 -18.08
CA ILE A 355 -23.28 3.95 -18.77
C ILE A 355 -23.59 4.49 -20.17
N GLN A 356 -24.45 3.78 -20.93
CA GLN A 356 -24.88 4.23 -22.26
C GLN A 356 -25.64 5.55 -22.19
N ARG A 357 -26.50 5.74 -21.19
CA ARG A 357 -27.21 7.00 -20.97
C ARG A 357 -26.25 8.15 -20.67
N ILE A 358 -25.31 7.95 -19.74
CA ILE A 358 -24.28 8.94 -19.38
C ILE A 358 -23.44 9.33 -20.60
N CYS A 359 -22.99 8.34 -21.39
CA CYS A 359 -22.21 8.57 -22.61
C CYS A 359 -22.95 9.44 -23.63
N ASN A 360 -24.25 9.25 -23.79
CA ASN A 360 -25.01 9.95 -24.83
C ASN A 360 -25.51 11.33 -24.38
N THR A 361 -25.73 11.54 -23.08
CA THR A 361 -26.45 12.73 -22.58
C THR A 361 -25.60 13.67 -21.72
N GLN A 362 -24.61 13.17 -20.99
CA GLN A 362 -23.88 13.95 -19.99
C GLN A 362 -22.53 14.45 -20.54
N GLN A 363 -22.61 15.31 -21.57
CA GLN A 363 -21.44 15.95 -22.18
C GLN A 363 -21.09 17.31 -21.54
N PHE A 364 -22.09 18.06 -21.07
CA PHE A 364 -21.93 19.40 -20.49
C PHE A 364 -22.49 19.53 -19.07
N GLY A 365 -21.96 20.50 -18.32
CA GLY A 365 -22.48 20.87 -17.00
C GLY A 365 -22.01 19.99 -15.85
N LYS A 366 -22.77 20.02 -14.76
CA LYS A 366 -22.52 19.22 -13.54
C LYS A 366 -23.09 17.83 -13.75
N GLY A 367 -22.25 16.81 -13.66
CA GLY A 367 -22.69 15.42 -13.83
C GLY A 367 -21.53 14.45 -13.92
N ASN A 368 -21.87 13.17 -13.98
CA ASN A 368 -20.91 12.12 -14.23
C ASN A 368 -20.51 12.13 -15.71
N ARG A 369 -19.30 11.70 -16.03
CA ARG A 369 -18.82 11.63 -17.41
C ARG A 369 -18.42 10.22 -17.76
N HIS A 370 -18.71 9.83 -19.00
CA HIS A 370 -18.27 8.56 -19.53
C HIS A 370 -16.84 8.66 -20.05
N TYR A 371 -16.02 7.67 -19.71
CA TYR A 371 -14.69 7.47 -20.28
C TYR A 371 -14.52 5.99 -20.61
N LEU A 372 -13.98 5.68 -21.78
CA LEU A 372 -13.48 4.33 -22.08
C LEU A 372 -12.03 4.25 -21.60
N GLY A 373 -11.78 3.49 -20.54
CA GLY A 373 -10.45 3.29 -19.96
C GLY A 373 -9.76 2.07 -20.56
N ILE A 374 -8.54 2.26 -21.04
CA ILE A 374 -7.59 1.21 -21.45
C ILE A 374 -6.44 1.23 -20.46
N GLN A 375 -6.27 0.15 -19.70
CA GLN A 375 -5.19 0.02 -18.73
C GLN A 375 -4.18 -1.03 -19.15
N PHE A 376 -2.91 -0.66 -19.02
CA PHE A 376 -1.77 -1.57 -19.14
C PHE A 376 -1.04 -1.63 -17.80
N THR A 377 -0.96 -2.83 -17.25
CA THR A 377 -0.15 -3.19 -16.08
C THR A 377 1.19 -3.71 -16.60
N LEU A 378 2.27 -3.04 -16.20
CA LEU A 378 3.63 -3.33 -16.62
C LEU A 378 4.55 -3.38 -15.41
N TRP A 379 5.74 -3.97 -15.57
CA TRP A 379 6.79 -4.00 -14.54
C TRP A 379 6.29 -4.59 -13.20
N ASP A 380 5.59 -5.73 -13.22
CA ASP A 380 5.02 -6.36 -12.03
C ASP A 380 4.07 -5.45 -11.21
N GLY A 381 3.32 -4.59 -11.91
CA GLY A 381 2.39 -3.62 -11.30
C GLY A 381 3.05 -2.30 -10.85
N ASN A 382 4.36 -2.15 -11.05
CA ASN A 382 5.07 -0.90 -10.75
C ASN A 382 4.74 0.21 -11.74
N LEU A 383 4.38 -0.10 -12.97
CA LEU A 383 3.91 0.89 -13.93
C LEU A 383 2.49 0.57 -14.37
N VAL A 384 1.57 1.51 -14.17
CA VAL A 384 0.22 1.43 -14.72
C VAL A 384 0.01 2.59 -15.67
N ILE A 385 -0.23 2.29 -16.94
CA ILE A 385 -0.58 3.27 -17.95
C ILE A 385 -2.08 3.19 -18.16
N THR A 386 -2.76 4.32 -18.07
CA THR A 386 -4.20 4.40 -18.30
C THR A 386 -4.47 5.42 -19.39
N LEU A 387 -4.94 4.95 -20.54
CA LEU A 387 -5.46 5.80 -21.62
C LEU A 387 -6.97 5.89 -21.48
N LEU A 388 -7.50 7.11 -21.53
CA LEU A 388 -8.90 7.39 -21.41
C LEU A 388 -9.41 8.02 -22.70
N VAL A 389 -10.44 7.45 -23.28
CA VAL A 389 -11.08 7.95 -24.51
C VAL A 389 -12.44 8.52 -24.16
N THR A 390 -12.70 9.75 -24.62
CA THR A 390 -14.03 10.37 -24.57
C THR A 390 -14.50 10.72 -25.96
N VAL A 391 -15.77 10.44 -26.23
CA VAL A 391 -16.43 10.80 -27.48
C VAL A 391 -17.57 11.75 -27.17
N THR A 392 -17.52 12.92 -27.80
CA THR A 392 -18.52 13.97 -27.70
C THR A 392 -19.04 14.24 -29.09
N VAL A 393 -20.35 14.08 -29.30
CA VAL A 393 -21.03 14.46 -30.54
C VAL A 393 -21.88 15.67 -30.20
N LEU A 394 -21.54 16.83 -30.75
CA LEU A 394 -22.23 18.09 -30.51
C LEU A 394 -22.56 18.78 -31.83
N ALA A 395 -23.85 19.00 -32.09
CA ALA A 395 -24.35 19.57 -33.35
C ALA A 395 -23.78 18.81 -34.56
N HIS A 396 -22.95 19.46 -35.38
CA HIS A 396 -22.28 18.87 -36.53
C HIS A 396 -20.80 18.57 -36.24
N THR A 397 -20.37 18.43 -34.98
CA THR A 397 -18.96 18.18 -34.65
C THR A 397 -18.82 16.90 -33.86
N LEU A 398 -17.97 15.99 -34.36
CA LEU A 398 -17.48 14.85 -33.59
C LEU A 398 -16.14 15.20 -32.98
N ARG A 399 -16.05 15.08 -31.66
CA ARG A 399 -14.81 15.22 -30.90
C ARG A 399 -14.46 13.92 -30.19
N VAL A 400 -13.27 13.41 -30.47
CA VAL A 400 -12.67 12.26 -29.79
C VAL A 400 -11.41 12.75 -29.08
N ASP A 401 -11.41 12.73 -27.75
CA ASP A 401 -10.23 13.05 -26.95
C ASP A 401 -9.64 11.77 -26.35
N VAL A 402 -8.32 11.63 -26.41
CA VAL A 402 -7.56 10.57 -25.75
C VAL A 402 -6.59 11.22 -24.77
N THR A 403 -6.72 10.87 -23.50
CA THR A 403 -5.84 11.38 -22.44
C THR A 403 -5.06 10.22 -21.83
N ALA A 404 -3.76 10.42 -21.60
CA ALA A 404 -2.91 9.39 -21.02
C ALA A 404 -2.46 9.78 -19.61
N HIS A 405 -2.63 8.83 -18.69
CA HIS A 405 -2.23 8.90 -17.30
C HIS A 405 -1.19 7.80 -17.04
N ALA A 406 -0.24 8.10 -16.16
CA ALA A 406 0.77 7.14 -15.73
C ALA A 406 0.91 7.17 -14.21
N LEU A 407 0.78 5.99 -13.62
CA LEU A 407 1.05 5.73 -12.22
C LEU A 407 2.42 5.06 -12.12
N GLY A 408 3.38 5.75 -11.50
CA GLY A 408 4.76 5.30 -11.42
C GLY A 408 5.01 4.21 -10.38
N PRO A 409 6.28 3.84 -10.14
CA PRO A 409 6.64 2.78 -9.22
C PRO A 409 6.33 3.14 -7.77
N ILE A 410 6.19 2.12 -6.92
CA ILE A 410 6.12 2.33 -5.48
C ILE A 410 7.48 2.83 -5.00
N ASN A 411 7.47 3.72 -4.01
CA ASN A 411 8.69 4.28 -3.42
C ASN A 411 9.68 3.18 -2.97
N SER A 412 10.98 3.45 -3.17
CA SER A 412 12.05 2.48 -2.91
C SER A 412 12.06 1.92 -1.49
N LEU A 413 11.53 2.68 -0.51
CA LEU A 413 11.35 2.20 0.85
C LEU A 413 10.70 0.81 0.80
N PHE A 414 9.58 0.63 0.10
CA PHE A 414 8.82 -0.61 0.06
C PHE A 414 9.50 -1.78 -0.65
N THR A 415 10.52 -1.52 -1.48
CA THR A 415 11.30 -2.54 -2.18
C THR A 415 12.56 -2.97 -1.44
N ASP A 416 12.99 -2.20 -0.43
CA ASP A 416 14.19 -2.53 0.33
C ASP A 416 13.99 -3.76 1.24
N GLY A 417 15.01 -4.63 1.29
CA GLY A 417 15.07 -5.76 2.20
C GLY A 417 15.43 -5.37 3.64
N PRO A 418 15.30 -6.31 4.60
CA PRO A 418 15.65 -6.06 5.99
C PRO A 418 17.14 -5.73 6.15
N PRO A 419 17.52 -4.60 6.77
CA PRO A 419 18.91 -4.26 6.98
C PRO A 419 19.53 -5.15 8.07
N ASP A 420 20.76 -5.61 7.82
CA ASP A 420 21.57 -6.28 8.81
C ASP A 420 22.01 -5.29 9.90
N LYS A 421 21.84 -5.69 11.17
CA LYS A 421 22.30 -4.86 12.31
C LYS A 421 23.76 -5.14 12.57
N GLU A 422 24.64 -4.38 11.93
CA GLU A 422 26.08 -4.57 12.06
C GLU A 422 26.77 -3.42 12.80
N LYS A 423 27.79 -3.74 13.59
CA LYS A 423 28.73 -2.76 14.15
C LYS A 423 30.15 -3.10 13.71
N LYS A 424 30.81 -2.15 13.07
CA LYS A 424 32.25 -2.23 12.80
C LYS A 424 33.00 -1.92 14.09
N VAL A 425 33.75 -2.90 14.59
CA VAL A 425 34.63 -2.73 15.77
C VAL A 425 36.04 -3.04 15.33
N SER A 426 36.98 -2.14 15.63
CA SER A 426 38.41 -2.39 15.40
C SER A 426 38.87 -3.59 16.22
N LYS A 427 39.66 -4.48 15.62
CA LYS A 427 40.19 -5.63 16.35
C LYS A 427 41.06 -5.12 17.51
N PRO A 428 40.94 -5.71 18.73
CA PRO A 428 41.66 -5.23 19.90
C PRO A 428 43.19 -5.29 19.76
N VAL A 429 43.71 -6.17 18.89
CA VAL A 429 45.15 -6.37 18.66
C VAL A 429 45.67 -5.68 17.38
N LYS A 430 44.79 -5.48 16.38
CA LYS A 430 45.12 -4.82 15.11
C LYS A 430 44.11 -3.70 14.84
N PHE A 431 44.38 -2.52 15.40
CA PHE A 431 43.43 -1.39 15.36
C PHE A 431 43.14 -0.85 13.96
N TRP A 432 43.98 -1.18 12.96
CA TRP A 432 43.80 -0.88 11.54
C TRP A 432 42.90 -1.88 10.79
N GLU A 433 42.55 -3.03 11.39
CA GLU A 433 41.60 -3.98 10.83
C GLU A 433 40.23 -3.85 11.52
N THR A 434 39.19 -3.52 10.76
CA THR A 434 37.80 -3.52 11.25
C THR A 434 37.19 -4.91 11.13
N LYS A 435 36.57 -5.41 12.20
CA LYS A 435 35.70 -6.60 12.16
C LYS A 435 34.24 -6.16 12.25
N THR A 436 33.43 -6.62 11.30
CA THR A 436 31.98 -6.51 11.36
C THR A 436 31.44 -7.51 12.39
N VAL A 437 30.74 -7.02 13.41
CA VAL A 437 30.07 -7.85 14.41
C VAL A 437 28.56 -7.67 14.25
N GLN A 438 27.84 -8.79 14.09
CA GLN A 438 26.39 -8.82 14.08
C GLN A 438 25.86 -8.47 15.47
N LEU A 439 25.05 -7.42 15.55
CA LEU A 439 24.36 -7.00 16.76
C LEU A 439 23.09 -7.86 16.97
N PRO A 440 22.61 -7.99 18.21
CA PRO A 440 21.30 -8.59 18.45
C PRO A 440 20.22 -7.81 17.68
N LEU A 441 19.29 -8.55 17.07
CA LEU A 441 18.19 -7.98 16.29
C LEU A 441 17.34 -7.01 17.13
N ILE A 442 17.26 -7.23 18.45
CA ILE A 442 16.44 -6.45 19.38
C ILE A 442 17.31 -5.95 20.52
N ASP A 443 17.26 -4.63 20.74
CA ASP A 443 17.92 -3.99 21.86
C ASP A 443 17.16 -4.22 23.17
N SER A 444 17.86 -4.19 24.31
CA SER A 444 17.21 -4.39 25.61
C SER A 444 16.12 -3.35 25.91
N GLY A 445 16.27 -2.12 25.41
CA GLY A 445 15.25 -1.08 25.52
C GLY A 445 13.98 -1.39 24.73
N GLU A 446 14.12 -2.06 23.57
CA GLU A 446 13.00 -2.50 22.74
C GLU A 446 12.24 -3.65 23.40
N VAL A 447 12.94 -4.57 24.08
CA VAL A 447 12.29 -5.61 24.90
C VAL A 447 11.45 -4.99 26.01
N VAL A 448 11.97 -3.98 26.72
CA VAL A 448 11.24 -3.28 27.78
C VAL A 448 10.03 -2.53 27.20
N ARG A 449 10.20 -1.85 26.05
CA ARG A 449 9.11 -1.17 25.34
C ARG A 449 7.98 -2.14 24.99
N LEU A 450 8.30 -3.25 24.33
CA LEU A 450 7.32 -4.27 23.95
C LEU A 450 6.66 -4.93 25.15
N ALA A 451 7.41 -5.23 26.21
CA ALA A 451 6.88 -5.84 27.42
C ALA A 451 5.95 -4.88 28.20
N ALA A 452 6.27 -3.59 28.26
CA ALA A 452 5.41 -2.57 28.86
C ALA A 452 4.13 -2.33 28.04
N ARG A 453 4.25 -2.40 26.71
CA ARG A 453 3.13 -2.22 25.76
C ARG A 453 2.17 -3.40 25.73
N ALA A 454 2.68 -4.62 25.91
CA ALA A 454 1.95 -5.86 25.69
C ALA A 454 0.57 -5.93 26.40
N PRO A 455 0.42 -5.59 27.70
CA PRO A 455 -0.88 -5.63 28.37
C PRO A 455 -1.91 -4.64 27.81
N LEU A 456 -1.45 -3.51 27.26
CA LEU A 456 -2.33 -2.47 26.70
C LEU A 456 -2.83 -2.80 25.30
N THR A 457 -2.28 -3.82 24.64
CA THR A 457 -2.70 -4.23 23.28
C THR A 457 -4.14 -4.76 23.24
N TRP A 458 -4.66 -5.22 24.39
CA TRP A 458 -6.05 -5.64 24.55
C TRP A 458 -7.03 -4.45 24.60
N PHE A 459 -6.51 -3.24 24.79
CA PHE A 459 -7.26 -1.98 24.80
C PHE A 459 -6.71 -1.00 23.75
N PRO A 460 -6.96 -1.25 22.45
CA PRO A 460 -6.38 -0.44 21.37
C PRO A 460 -6.59 1.07 21.48
N PRO A 461 -7.75 1.61 21.91
CA PRO A 461 -7.93 3.06 22.05
C PRO A 461 -6.97 3.71 23.05
N ILE A 462 -6.64 3.01 24.13
CA ILE A 462 -5.70 3.49 25.16
C ILE A 462 -4.28 3.48 24.59
N LEU A 463 -3.93 2.41 23.89
CA LEU A 463 -2.63 2.28 23.25
C LEU A 463 -2.42 3.33 22.15
N ASP A 464 -3.44 3.57 21.32
CA ASP A 464 -3.44 4.59 20.27
C ASP A 464 -3.28 6.01 20.87
N TYR A 465 -3.85 6.26 22.06
CA TYR A 465 -3.73 7.53 22.77
C TYR A 465 -2.32 7.80 23.32
N PHE A 466 -1.67 6.78 23.89
CA PHE A 466 -0.33 6.93 24.48
C PHE A 466 0.81 6.76 23.47
N GLY A 467 0.64 5.84 22.53
CA GLY A 467 1.64 5.45 21.54
C GLY A 467 1.65 6.29 20.27
N GLY A 468 0.60 7.07 20.04
CA GLY A 468 0.45 7.84 18.80
C GLY A 468 -0.11 6.99 17.66
N THR A 469 -0.56 7.67 16.61
CA THR A 469 -1.23 7.04 15.47
C THR A 469 -0.72 7.59 14.14
N LEU A 470 -0.68 6.72 13.14
CA LEU A 470 -0.46 7.10 11.74
C LEU A 470 -1.81 7.47 11.12
N THR A 471 -1.91 8.70 10.62
CA THR A 471 -3.06 9.14 9.83
C THR A 471 -2.71 9.07 8.35
N LEU A 472 -3.56 8.39 7.59
CA LEU A 472 -3.39 8.20 6.16
C LEU A 472 -3.99 9.40 5.40
N PRO A 473 -3.41 9.76 4.24
CA PRO A 473 -3.90 10.87 3.43
C PRO A 473 -5.30 10.58 2.88
N GLU A 474 -6.12 11.62 2.73
CA GLU A 474 -7.48 11.52 2.20
C GLU A 474 -7.67 12.37 0.93
N PRO A 475 -8.41 11.91 -0.08
CA PRO A 475 -9.07 10.60 -0.18
C PRO A 475 -8.07 9.44 -0.29
N PHE A 476 -8.26 8.42 0.55
CA PHE A 476 -7.31 7.32 0.65
C PHE A 476 -7.48 6.28 -0.48
N GLY A 477 -6.36 5.90 -1.08
CA GLY A 477 -6.21 4.75 -1.97
C GLY A 477 -4.81 4.18 -1.76
N LEU A 478 -4.72 2.87 -1.62
CA LEU A 478 -3.52 2.22 -1.12
C LEU A 478 -2.34 2.37 -2.09
N ARG A 479 -2.59 2.31 -3.40
CA ARG A 479 -1.52 2.45 -4.39
C ARG A 479 -1.02 3.88 -4.47
N HIS A 480 -1.87 4.83 -4.87
CA HIS A 480 -1.46 6.18 -5.28
C HIS A 480 -0.83 7.02 -4.17
N THR A 481 -0.97 6.62 -2.90
CA THR A 481 -0.39 7.34 -1.76
C THR A 481 1.10 7.13 -1.59
N TRP A 482 1.65 6.03 -2.14
CA TRP A 482 3.02 5.58 -1.91
C TRP A 482 3.85 5.50 -3.22
N VAL A 483 3.52 6.37 -4.19
CA VAL A 483 4.01 6.28 -5.57
C VAL A 483 4.96 7.41 -5.89
N GLU A 484 6.01 7.09 -6.64
CA GLU A 484 6.91 8.06 -7.23
C GLU A 484 6.50 8.41 -8.67
N LYS A 485 7.07 9.49 -9.20
CA LYS A 485 6.81 9.90 -10.58
C LYS A 485 7.50 8.92 -11.55
N PRO A 486 6.80 8.39 -12.57
CA PRO A 486 7.35 7.38 -13.49
C PRO A 486 8.55 7.88 -14.30
N TRP A 487 8.65 9.20 -14.53
CA TRP A 487 9.64 9.83 -15.42
C TRP A 487 11.09 9.79 -14.91
N GLN A 488 11.33 9.34 -13.68
CA GLN A 488 12.69 9.10 -13.19
C GLN A 488 13.31 7.84 -13.80
N HIS A 489 12.49 6.91 -14.30
CA HIS A 489 12.96 5.67 -14.93
C HIS A 489 12.77 5.72 -16.44
N ARG A 490 13.88 5.81 -17.19
CA ARG A 490 13.87 5.94 -18.65
C ARG A 490 13.10 4.82 -19.36
N PHE A 491 13.30 3.57 -18.96
CA PHE A 491 12.62 2.43 -19.60
C PHE A 491 11.10 2.46 -19.38
N MET A 492 10.65 2.84 -18.18
CA MET A 492 9.22 2.99 -17.88
C MET A 492 8.59 4.11 -18.69
N ALA A 493 9.32 5.22 -18.89
CA ALA A 493 8.88 6.30 -19.77
C ALA A 493 8.77 5.81 -21.23
N ASP A 494 9.79 5.13 -21.76
CA ASP A 494 9.79 4.60 -23.13
C ASP A 494 8.61 3.64 -23.36
N ASP A 495 8.31 2.76 -22.40
CA ASP A 495 7.18 1.83 -22.48
C ASP A 495 5.83 2.56 -22.43
N ALA A 496 5.71 3.62 -21.64
CA ALA A 496 4.53 4.47 -21.62
C ALA A 496 4.25 5.13 -22.98
N LEU A 497 5.30 5.59 -23.65
CA LEU A 497 5.22 6.18 -24.99
C LEU A 497 4.86 5.15 -26.06
N ARG A 498 5.47 3.95 -25.99
CA ARG A 498 5.18 2.85 -26.93
C ARG A 498 3.74 2.35 -26.82
N ALA A 499 3.18 2.28 -25.61
CA ALA A 499 1.83 1.79 -25.40
C ALA A 499 0.74 2.72 -25.98
N ALA A 500 0.99 4.03 -26.05
CA ALA A 500 0.00 4.98 -26.54
C ALA A 500 -0.24 4.88 -28.06
N THR A 501 0.81 4.62 -28.85
CA THR A 501 0.73 4.67 -30.33
C THR A 501 -0.27 3.67 -30.92
N PRO A 502 -0.26 2.37 -30.56
CA PRO A 502 -1.24 1.41 -31.06
C PRO A 502 -2.68 1.75 -30.66
N VAL A 503 -2.88 2.25 -29.44
CA VAL A 503 -4.20 2.64 -28.94
C VAL A 503 -4.74 3.83 -29.73
N LEU A 504 -3.94 4.86 -29.94
CA LEU A 504 -4.34 6.03 -30.73
C LEU A 504 -4.72 5.63 -32.17
N ARG A 505 -3.93 4.75 -32.80
CA ARG A 505 -4.23 4.23 -34.14
C ARG A 505 -5.55 3.44 -34.17
N ALA A 506 -5.79 2.60 -33.17
CA ALA A 506 -7.03 1.81 -33.08
C ALA A 506 -8.25 2.70 -32.85
N VAL A 507 -8.16 3.68 -31.94
CA VAL A 507 -9.24 4.66 -31.68
C VAL A 507 -9.56 5.43 -32.95
N HIS A 508 -8.53 5.91 -33.64
CA HIS A 508 -8.68 6.70 -34.84
C HIS A 508 -9.28 5.89 -36.00
N SER A 509 -8.77 4.69 -36.25
CA SER A 509 -9.30 3.79 -37.29
C SER A 509 -10.76 3.41 -37.02
N ALA A 510 -11.12 3.15 -35.75
CA ALA A 510 -12.50 2.85 -35.38
C ALA A 510 -13.44 4.04 -35.60
N ALA A 511 -13.01 5.24 -35.21
CA ALA A 511 -13.80 6.45 -35.41
C ALA A 511 -14.05 6.72 -36.90
N ILE A 512 -13.01 6.64 -37.75
CA ILE A 512 -13.15 6.79 -39.21
C ILE A 512 -14.10 5.75 -39.78
N GLN A 513 -13.95 4.48 -39.38
CA GLN A 513 -14.82 3.42 -39.87
C GLN A 513 -16.30 3.72 -39.60
N VAL A 514 -16.65 4.13 -38.38
CA VAL A 514 -18.04 4.49 -38.03
C VAL A 514 -18.52 5.68 -38.85
N MET A 515 -17.69 6.70 -39.07
CA MET A 515 -18.04 7.85 -39.89
C MET A 515 -18.31 7.47 -41.34
N THR A 516 -17.44 6.63 -41.94
CA THR A 516 -17.63 6.13 -43.31
C THR A 516 -18.91 5.30 -43.45
N GLU A 517 -19.19 4.40 -42.48
CA GLU A 517 -20.40 3.57 -42.47
C GLU A 517 -21.69 4.41 -42.34
N ASN A 518 -21.61 5.60 -41.73
CA ASN A 518 -22.74 6.51 -41.56
C ASN A 518 -22.83 7.61 -42.63
N GLY A 519 -22.02 7.54 -43.69
CA GLY A 519 -22.11 8.45 -44.84
C GLY A 519 -21.48 9.83 -44.62
N VAL A 520 -20.47 9.93 -43.75
CA VAL A 520 -19.69 11.15 -43.51
C VAL A 520 -18.46 11.20 -44.43
N ASP A 521 -18.11 12.37 -44.96
CA ASP A 521 -16.85 12.56 -45.68
C ASP A 521 -15.66 12.46 -44.71
N THR A 522 -14.73 11.55 -45.01
CA THR A 522 -13.54 11.25 -44.20
C THR A 522 -12.24 11.78 -44.81
N SER A 523 -12.32 12.50 -45.93
CA SER A 523 -11.16 13.07 -46.63
C SER A 523 -10.34 14.00 -45.72
N HIS A 524 -11.02 14.92 -45.02
CA HIS A 524 -10.40 15.85 -44.07
C HIS A 524 -9.79 15.14 -42.85
N PHE A 525 -10.44 14.08 -42.37
CA PHE A 525 -9.97 13.27 -41.24
C PHE A 525 -8.68 12.52 -41.56
N THR A 526 -8.57 11.99 -42.78
CA THR A 526 -7.37 11.23 -43.22
C THR A 526 -6.13 12.12 -43.26
N ASN A 527 -6.27 13.39 -43.66
CA ASN A 527 -5.15 14.33 -43.67
C ASN A 527 -4.68 14.71 -42.25
N ARG A 528 -5.59 14.98 -41.31
CA ARG A 528 -5.20 15.29 -39.91
C ARG A 528 -4.72 14.06 -39.14
N SER A 529 -5.22 12.87 -39.46
CA SER A 529 -4.66 11.60 -38.99
C SER A 529 -3.15 11.51 -39.20
N MET A 530 -2.68 11.89 -40.39
CA MET A 530 -1.25 11.86 -40.72
C MET A 530 -0.46 12.86 -39.87
N VAL A 531 -1.02 14.04 -39.60
CA VAL A 531 -0.42 15.06 -38.72
C VAL A 531 -0.39 14.58 -37.26
N LEU A 532 -1.50 14.02 -36.75
CA LEU A 532 -1.57 13.44 -35.41
C LEU A 532 -0.60 12.26 -35.27
N SER A 533 -0.46 11.41 -36.29
CA SER A 533 0.54 10.33 -36.30
C SER A 533 1.96 10.87 -36.16
N GLY A 534 2.27 12.03 -36.78
CA GLY A 534 3.53 12.74 -36.56
C GLY A 534 3.69 13.30 -35.15
N LEU A 535 2.63 13.87 -34.57
CA LEU A 535 2.62 14.35 -33.17
C LEU A 535 2.77 13.21 -32.15
N VAL A 536 2.30 12.01 -32.49
CA VAL A 536 2.46 10.77 -31.71
C VAL A 536 3.90 10.23 -31.79
N GLN A 537 4.70 10.64 -32.77
CA GLN A 537 6.12 10.29 -32.84
C GLN A 537 7.00 11.26 -32.02
N GLY A 538 6.57 12.51 -31.83
CA GLY A 538 7.32 13.56 -31.11
C GLY A 538 7.03 13.64 -29.60
N VAL A 539 6.63 12.54 -28.95
CA VAL A 539 5.99 12.60 -27.64
C VAL A 539 7.00 12.81 -26.52
N GLU A 540 7.26 14.07 -26.20
CA GLU A 540 7.83 14.47 -24.92
C GLU A 540 6.73 14.47 -23.84
N PRO A 541 6.96 13.89 -22.65
CA PRO A 541 6.00 13.95 -21.57
C PRO A 541 5.81 15.40 -21.10
N LYS A 542 4.61 15.95 -21.32
CA LYS A 542 4.27 17.32 -20.92
C LYS A 542 3.53 17.32 -19.58
N LYS A 543 3.61 18.43 -18.85
CA LYS A 543 2.72 18.70 -17.70
C LYS A 543 1.33 19.05 -18.22
N ALA A 544 0.56 18.05 -18.63
CA ALA A 544 -0.72 18.27 -19.31
C ALA A 544 -1.81 18.94 -18.44
N ASP A 545 -1.66 18.89 -17.10
CA ASP A 545 -2.60 19.49 -16.15
C ASP A 545 -2.11 20.85 -15.59
N ALA A 546 -0.92 21.31 -15.96
CA ALA A 546 -0.46 22.66 -15.65
C ALA A 546 -0.98 23.60 -16.74
N TYR A 547 -2.10 24.26 -16.48
CA TYR A 547 -2.55 25.38 -17.28
C TYR A 547 -1.79 26.62 -16.79
N ASP A 548 -0.74 27.02 -17.51
CA ASP A 548 -0.13 28.34 -17.36
C ASP A 548 -1.12 29.36 -17.95
N ALA A 549 -2.10 29.77 -17.13
CA ALA A 549 -3.10 30.78 -17.49
C ALA A 549 -2.62 32.19 -17.14
#